data_AF-A0A843KD01-F1
#
_entry.id   AF-A0A843KD01-F1
#
_cell.length_a   1.000
_cell.length_b   1.000
_cell.length_c   1.000
_cell.angle_alpha   90.00
_cell.angle_beta   90.00
_cell.angle_gamma   90.00
#
_symmetry.space_group_name_H-M   'P 1'
#
loop_
_entity.id
_entity.type
_entity.pdbx_description
1 polymer ?
#
loop_
_entity_poly.entity_id
_entity_poly.type
_entity_poly.pdbx_seq_one_letter_code
_entity_poly.pdbx_strand_id
1 'polypeptide(L)'
;MTGSTFLFCDPISEERIRWYAGVLTAVNDERNLTRPDTISIFLTGDALFSLVDARTRLSWNALSSLPLIRIIADGDELHVQGLKDAVGSGCPYVHIRGHDSPEPFWESLVSTLKKEWTGTKRAGFLLCNAPYMSRVPVYMLRFLNGVHHADLHPELYTYLNGVHTLHDGQRPSEFENIGRGVTALARDAALSGRDSWYAACSRCATARGYYQMNAGTGFCEPSSCIQEIEIRPLKQILARFSENHPILSHAAGSIVLRGEPGGRVPHLLVCITNLPYYTEWTFGGLSLAIAAAMEGMPTTILFIEDGVYALHGTQEVPKHDKVFNIQEMIAVTTDVTNLRYCVHGPSLADRGIQISEELSMVGEVADEDLARIMYGTEEESSKSALRMIFF
;
A
#
# COMPACT_ATOMS: atom_id res chain seq x y z
N MET A 1 -2.01 -11.88 20.59
CA MET A 1 -1.65 -10.45 20.61
C MET A 1 -1.51 -10.01 19.17
N THR A 2 -2.29 -9.04 18.71
CA THR A 2 -2.39 -8.66 17.29
C THR A 2 -1.93 -7.22 17.12
N GLY A 3 -0.95 -7.01 16.25
CA GLY A 3 -0.48 -5.69 15.85
C GLY A 3 -1.15 -5.23 14.57
N SER A 4 -1.46 -3.94 14.47
CA SER A 4 -2.00 -3.35 13.25
C SER A 4 -1.33 -2.01 12.98
N THR A 5 -0.69 -1.89 11.82
CA THR A 5 0.09 -0.71 11.44
C THR A 5 -0.32 -0.26 10.04
N PHE A 6 -0.59 1.03 9.89
CA PHE A 6 -1.00 1.66 8.63
C PHE A 6 -0.07 2.84 8.32
N LEU A 7 0.24 3.03 7.05
CA LEU A 7 0.96 4.20 6.54
C LEU A 7 0.11 4.83 5.43
N PHE A 8 -0.09 6.14 5.53
CA PHE A 8 -0.72 6.95 4.49
C PHE A 8 0.15 8.16 4.17
N CYS A 9 0.47 8.29 2.88
CA CYS A 9 1.26 9.38 2.29
C CYS A 9 0.39 10.34 1.45
N ASP A 10 -0.70 9.84 0.88
CA ASP A 10 -1.58 10.57 -0.05
C ASP A 10 -2.80 11.16 0.67
N PRO A 11 -3.55 12.08 0.03
CA PRO A 11 -4.76 12.64 0.63
C PRO A 11 -5.72 11.56 1.12
N ILE A 12 -6.18 11.70 2.36
CA ILE A 12 -7.15 10.80 2.96
C ILE A 12 -8.54 11.44 2.87
N SER A 13 -9.49 10.73 2.28
CA SER A 13 -10.89 11.15 2.20
C SER A 13 -11.62 10.95 3.53
N GLU A 14 -12.70 11.71 3.72
CA GLU A 14 -13.61 11.48 4.86
C GLU A 14 -14.22 10.08 4.83
N GLU A 15 -14.58 9.60 3.63
CA GLU A 15 -15.09 8.23 3.42
C GLU A 15 -14.09 7.19 3.94
N ARG A 16 -12.79 7.36 3.67
CA ARG A 16 -11.75 6.44 4.13
C ARG A 16 -11.70 6.31 5.65
N ILE A 17 -11.72 7.45 6.34
CA ILE A 17 -11.68 7.50 7.80
C ILE A 17 -12.95 6.86 8.37
N ARG A 18 -14.11 7.12 7.75
CA ARG A 18 -15.40 6.64 8.20
C ARG A 18 -15.54 5.12 8.10
N TRP A 19 -15.30 4.51 6.93
CA TRP A 19 -15.43 3.04 6.81
C TRP A 19 -14.40 2.34 7.70
N TYR A 20 -13.19 2.91 7.84
CA TYR A 20 -12.19 2.34 8.74
C TYR A 20 -12.62 2.41 10.21
N ALA A 21 -13.24 3.52 10.65
CA ALA A 21 -13.84 3.62 11.98
C ALA A 21 -15.00 2.62 12.17
N GLY A 22 -15.83 2.42 11.13
CA GLY A 22 -16.91 1.42 11.12
C GLY A 22 -16.37 0.01 11.34
N VAL A 23 -15.35 -0.39 10.56
CA VAL A 23 -14.63 -1.67 10.72
C VAL A 23 -14.14 -1.86 12.15
N LEU A 24 -13.47 -0.86 12.73
CA LEU A 24 -12.92 -0.98 14.08
C LEU A 24 -13.99 -1.01 15.18
N THR A 25 -15.12 -0.34 14.94
CA THR A 25 -16.29 -0.43 15.83
C THR A 25 -16.85 -1.85 15.81
N ALA A 26 -17.01 -2.45 14.63
CA ALA A 26 -17.43 -3.84 14.48
C ALA A 26 -16.48 -4.82 15.17
N VAL A 27 -15.16 -4.60 15.11
CA VAL A 27 -14.16 -5.40 15.84
C VAL A 27 -14.34 -5.33 17.36
N ASN A 28 -14.72 -4.17 17.89
CA ASN A 28 -14.94 -3.99 19.32
C ASN A 28 -16.26 -4.64 19.78
N ASP A 29 -17.29 -4.61 18.94
CA ASP A 29 -18.63 -5.12 19.26
C ASP A 29 -18.73 -6.65 19.08
N GLU A 30 -18.07 -7.23 18.07
CA GLU A 30 -18.07 -8.67 17.85
C GLU A 30 -17.14 -9.40 18.81
N ARG A 31 -17.71 -10.24 19.68
CA ARG A 31 -16.95 -11.00 20.70
C ARG A 31 -16.00 -12.04 20.11
N ASN A 32 -16.25 -12.50 18.88
CA ASN A 32 -15.52 -13.61 18.27
C ASN A 32 -14.39 -13.13 17.35
N LEU A 33 -14.22 -11.82 17.13
CA LEU A 33 -13.15 -11.28 16.30
C LEU A 33 -11.85 -11.14 17.08
N THR A 34 -10.73 -11.35 16.39
CA THR A 34 -9.41 -11.14 16.98
C THR A 34 -9.20 -9.65 17.24
N ARG A 35 -9.12 -9.27 18.52
CA ARG A 35 -8.94 -7.87 18.90
C ARG A 35 -7.48 -7.42 18.75
N PRO A 36 -7.22 -6.28 18.08
CA PRO A 36 -5.88 -5.70 18.07
C PRO A 36 -5.51 -5.20 19.47
N ASP A 37 -4.23 -5.32 19.84
CA ASP A 37 -3.72 -4.73 21.08
C ASP A 37 -3.40 -3.25 20.90
N THR A 38 -3.02 -2.86 19.69
CA THR A 38 -2.69 -1.48 19.32
C THR A 38 -2.86 -1.33 17.82
N ILE A 39 -3.48 -0.23 17.41
CA ILE A 39 -3.60 0.18 16.02
C ILE A 39 -2.79 1.47 15.84
N SER A 40 -1.73 1.42 15.04
CA SER A 40 -0.87 2.56 14.77
C SER A 40 -1.11 3.09 13.36
N ILE A 41 -1.56 4.33 13.24
CA ILE A 41 -1.82 5.02 11.97
C ILE A 41 -0.76 6.09 11.78
N PHE A 42 0.18 5.83 10.87
CA PHE A 42 1.24 6.76 10.51
C PHE A 42 0.81 7.63 9.32
N LEU A 43 0.93 8.94 9.49
CA LEU A 43 0.55 9.96 8.52
C LEU A 43 1.78 10.78 8.13
N THR A 44 2.03 10.90 6.83
CA THR A 44 3.08 11.75 6.26
C THR A 44 2.59 12.34 4.95
N GLY A 45 3.31 13.30 4.38
CA GLY A 45 2.96 13.94 3.12
C GLY A 45 1.55 14.52 3.10
N ASP A 46 0.82 14.30 2.02
CA ASP A 46 -0.47 14.96 1.79
C ASP A 46 -1.58 14.41 2.70
N ALA A 47 -1.37 13.22 3.28
CA ALA A 47 -2.28 12.67 4.30
C ALA A 47 -2.44 13.60 5.50
N LEU A 48 -1.43 14.41 5.81
CA LEU A 48 -1.42 15.33 6.96
C LEU A 48 -2.45 16.45 6.83
N PHE A 49 -2.80 16.87 5.61
CA PHE A 49 -3.85 17.88 5.40
C PHE A 49 -5.21 17.42 5.93
N SER A 50 -5.46 16.11 5.97
CA SER A 50 -6.70 15.56 6.54
C SER A 50 -6.85 15.85 8.04
N LEU A 51 -5.77 16.18 8.77
CA LEU A 51 -5.86 16.53 10.20
C LEU A 51 -6.44 17.94 10.42
N VAL A 52 -6.25 18.84 9.46
CA VAL A 52 -6.70 20.24 9.57
C VAL A 52 -7.96 20.54 8.75
N ASP A 53 -8.27 19.71 7.75
CA ASP A 53 -9.45 19.85 6.90
C ASP A 53 -10.75 19.70 7.71
N ALA A 54 -11.68 20.63 7.50
CA ALA A 54 -12.96 20.65 8.19
C ALA A 54 -13.84 19.44 7.82
N ARG A 55 -13.71 18.90 6.59
CA ARG A 55 -14.50 17.76 6.09
C ARG A 55 -14.15 16.47 6.81
N THR A 56 -12.89 16.26 7.14
CA THR A 56 -12.38 15.02 7.78
C THR A 56 -12.36 15.10 9.30
N ARG A 57 -12.49 16.29 9.89
CA ARG A 57 -12.34 16.54 11.33
C ARG A 57 -13.27 15.67 12.19
N LEU A 58 -14.55 15.57 11.83
CA LEU A 58 -15.52 14.78 12.60
C LEU A 58 -15.15 13.29 12.57
N SER A 59 -14.75 12.78 11.42
CA SER A 59 -14.33 11.39 11.26
C SER A 59 -13.05 11.08 12.04
N TRP A 60 -12.07 12.00 12.04
CA TRP A 60 -10.87 11.83 12.88
C TRP A 60 -11.19 11.85 14.37
N ASN A 61 -12.07 12.75 14.83
CA ASN A 61 -12.50 12.78 16.22
C ASN A 61 -13.17 11.45 16.62
N ALA A 62 -14.08 10.94 15.78
CA ALA A 62 -14.74 9.66 16.00
C ALA A 62 -13.72 8.51 16.06
N LEU A 63 -12.81 8.41 15.08
CA LEU A 63 -11.78 7.37 15.02
C LEU A 63 -10.83 7.44 16.23
N SER A 64 -10.38 8.64 16.60
CA SER A 64 -9.46 8.84 17.73
C SER A 64 -10.09 8.53 19.10
N SER A 65 -11.42 8.51 19.18
CA SER A 65 -12.14 8.15 20.41
C SER A 65 -12.19 6.64 20.65
N LEU A 66 -11.88 5.83 19.62
CA LEU A 66 -11.81 4.38 19.76
C LEU A 66 -10.58 3.99 20.60
N PRO A 67 -10.71 2.97 21.47
CA PRO A 67 -9.59 2.51 22.27
C PRO A 67 -8.49 1.94 21.35
N LEU A 68 -7.24 1.97 21.83
CA LEU A 68 -6.06 1.35 21.18
C LEU A 68 -5.57 2.01 19.89
N ILE A 69 -6.26 3.06 19.40
CA ILE A 69 -5.81 3.88 18.26
C ILE A 69 -4.68 4.81 18.69
N ARG A 70 -3.61 4.82 17.88
CA ARG A 70 -2.52 5.79 17.97
C ARG A 70 -2.31 6.42 16.60
N ILE A 71 -2.60 7.71 16.51
CA ILE A 71 -2.36 8.49 15.29
C ILE A 71 -1.01 9.18 15.44
N ILE A 72 -0.11 8.96 14.48
CA ILE A 72 1.28 9.40 14.53
C ILE A 72 1.55 10.23 13.26
N ALA A 73 1.94 11.48 13.43
CA ALA A 73 2.18 12.40 12.32
C ALA A 73 3.67 12.71 12.15
N ASP A 74 4.11 12.76 10.89
CA ASP A 74 5.46 13.15 10.48
C ASP A 74 5.68 14.64 10.72
N GLY A 75 6.45 14.96 11.76
CA GLY A 75 6.78 16.31 12.20
C GLY A 75 7.66 17.06 11.21
N ASP A 76 8.49 16.36 10.43
CA ASP A 76 9.31 17.00 9.40
C ASP A 76 8.42 17.49 8.25
N GLU A 77 7.46 16.66 7.81
CA GLU A 77 6.47 17.08 6.80
C GLU A 77 5.51 18.15 7.30
N LEU A 78 5.03 18.04 8.55
CA LEU A 78 4.19 19.07 9.16
C LEU A 78 4.89 20.43 9.18
N HIS A 79 6.21 20.45 9.38
CA HIS A 79 6.99 21.68 9.32
C HIS A 79 7.09 22.20 7.88
N VAL A 80 7.46 21.34 6.93
CA VAL A 80 7.57 21.70 5.49
C VAL A 80 6.24 22.27 4.94
N GLN A 81 5.11 21.71 5.36
CA GLN A 81 3.78 22.11 4.89
C GLN A 81 3.16 23.28 5.70
N GLY A 82 3.82 23.74 6.77
CA GLY A 82 3.27 24.80 7.62
C GLY A 82 2.06 24.39 8.47
N LEU A 83 1.90 23.10 8.74
CA LEU A 83 0.76 22.53 9.48
C LEU A 83 1.03 22.28 10.97
N LYS A 84 2.30 22.34 11.39
CA LYS A 84 2.75 21.93 12.72
C LYS A 84 1.96 22.55 13.88
N ASP A 85 1.80 23.88 13.88
CA ASP A 85 1.11 24.58 14.97
C ASP A 85 -0.40 24.29 14.97
N ALA A 86 -1.00 24.19 13.79
CA ALA A 86 -2.41 23.88 13.61
C ALA A 86 -2.75 22.46 14.12
N VAL A 87 -1.91 21.48 13.79
CA VAL A 87 -2.07 20.10 14.28
C VAL A 87 -1.74 20.00 15.76
N GLY A 88 -0.64 20.61 16.21
CA GLY A 88 -0.20 20.54 17.61
C GLY A 88 -1.19 21.14 18.61
N SER A 89 -1.93 22.18 18.20
CA SER A 89 -2.97 22.81 19.04
C SER A 89 -4.38 22.25 18.78
N GLY A 90 -4.68 21.84 17.54
CA GLY A 90 -6.03 21.44 17.12
C GLY A 90 -6.33 19.95 17.21
N CYS A 91 -5.31 19.09 17.29
CA CYS A 91 -5.46 17.63 17.24
C CYS A 91 -4.74 16.96 18.44
N PRO A 92 -5.28 17.06 19.68
CA PRO A 92 -4.60 16.57 20.88
C PRO A 92 -4.39 15.04 20.91
N TYR A 93 -5.09 14.30 20.05
CA TYR A 93 -4.97 12.85 19.89
C TYR A 93 -3.81 12.43 18.96
N VAL A 94 -3.11 13.38 18.32
CA VAL A 94 -2.03 13.11 17.38
C VAL A 94 -0.67 13.17 18.07
N HIS A 95 0.14 12.11 17.91
CA HIS A 95 1.52 12.07 18.35
C HIS A 95 2.45 12.54 17.22
N ILE A 96 3.07 13.71 17.38
CA ILE A 96 4.02 14.24 16.40
C ILE A 96 5.43 13.65 16.65
N ARG A 97 6.05 13.10 15.60
CA ARG A 97 7.40 12.48 15.63
C ARG A 97 8.30 13.08 14.55
N GLY A 98 9.58 13.31 14.81
CA GLY A 98 10.48 14.09 13.92
C GLY A 98 10.58 15.59 14.26
N HIS A 99 11.42 16.30 13.51
CA HIS A 99 11.84 17.71 13.67
C HIS A 99 12.39 18.08 15.06
N ASP A 100 11.51 18.27 16.05
CA ASP A 100 11.85 18.63 17.45
C ASP A 100 11.63 17.46 18.43
N SER A 101 11.03 16.37 17.96
CA SER A 101 10.81 15.17 18.77
C SER A 101 12.06 14.30 18.77
N PRO A 102 12.49 13.76 19.93
CA PRO A 102 13.69 12.93 20.02
C PRO A 102 13.56 11.58 19.30
N GLU A 103 12.33 11.19 18.92
CA GLU A 103 12.07 9.97 18.15
C GLU A 103 11.73 10.33 16.70
N PRO A 104 12.57 9.95 15.72
CA PRO A 104 12.29 10.16 14.30
C PRO A 104 11.09 9.33 13.81
N PHE A 105 10.28 9.92 12.93
CA PHE A 105 9.05 9.32 12.41
C PHE A 105 9.29 7.95 11.75
N TRP A 106 10.20 7.90 10.78
CA TRP A 106 10.48 6.68 10.01
C TRP A 106 11.09 5.56 10.85
N GLU A 107 11.91 5.90 11.84
CA GLU A 107 12.49 4.93 12.79
C GLU A 107 11.42 4.38 13.74
N SER A 108 10.46 5.22 14.16
CA SER A 108 9.30 4.78 14.94
C SER A 108 8.41 3.81 14.16
N LEU A 109 8.16 4.09 12.88
CA LEU A 109 7.42 3.21 11.98
C LEU A 109 8.14 1.86 11.82
N VAL A 110 9.43 1.87 11.48
CA VAL A 110 10.21 0.64 11.29
C VAL A 110 10.34 -0.15 12.60
N SER A 111 10.52 0.51 13.74
CA SER A 111 10.56 -0.14 15.06
C SER A 111 9.23 -0.84 15.37
N THR A 112 8.11 -0.20 15.04
CA THR A 112 6.77 -0.78 15.21
C THR A 112 6.61 -2.02 14.33
N LEU A 113 6.92 -1.92 13.04
CA LEU A 113 6.84 -3.05 12.12
C LEU A 113 7.77 -4.21 12.53
N LYS A 114 9.00 -3.92 12.95
CA LYS A 114 9.95 -4.94 13.40
C LYS A 114 9.46 -5.69 14.65
N LYS A 115 8.75 -5.01 15.55
CA LYS A 115 8.13 -5.63 16.73
C LYS A 115 6.92 -6.50 16.37
N GLU A 116 6.13 -6.08 15.38
CA GLU A 116 4.93 -6.82 14.96
C GLU A 116 5.27 -8.04 14.12
N TRP A 117 6.16 -7.87 13.14
CA TRP A 117 6.66 -8.93 12.28
C TRP A 117 7.86 -9.63 12.95
N THR A 118 7.60 -10.30 14.08
CA THR A 118 8.63 -10.93 14.92
C THR A 118 9.57 -11.81 14.11
N GLY A 119 10.87 -11.57 14.25
CA GLY A 119 11.92 -12.35 13.58
C GLY A 119 12.15 -11.97 12.12
N THR A 120 11.48 -10.93 11.60
CA THR A 120 11.77 -10.41 10.26
C THR A 120 13.24 -9.98 10.15
N LYS A 121 13.83 -10.25 9.00
CA LYS A 121 15.17 -9.80 8.62
C LYS A 121 15.13 -8.72 7.53
N ARG A 122 13.94 -8.40 7.02
CA ARG A 122 13.77 -7.52 5.86
C ARG A 122 12.51 -6.68 5.98
N ALA A 123 12.44 -5.61 5.22
CA ALA A 123 11.24 -4.82 5.07
C ALA A 123 11.25 -4.15 3.70
N GLY A 124 10.09 -4.14 3.04
CA GLY A 124 9.96 -3.72 1.66
C GLY A 124 9.04 -2.54 1.44
N PHE A 125 9.25 -1.84 0.34
CA PHE A 125 8.39 -0.75 -0.13
C PHE A 125 7.94 -1.00 -1.57
N LEU A 126 6.64 -1.12 -1.80
CA LEU A 126 6.02 -1.12 -3.13
C LEU A 126 5.80 0.33 -3.58
N LEU A 127 6.66 0.78 -4.49
CA LEU A 127 6.60 2.11 -5.07
C LEU A 127 5.80 2.09 -6.37
N CYS A 128 4.66 2.77 -6.37
CA CYS A 128 3.79 2.92 -7.54
C CYS A 128 3.89 4.30 -8.21
N ASN A 129 4.36 5.32 -7.49
CA ASN A 129 4.39 6.72 -7.92
C ASN A 129 5.74 7.09 -8.56
N ALA A 130 5.71 7.93 -9.59
CA ALA A 130 6.92 8.46 -10.23
C ALA A 130 7.68 9.45 -9.32
N PRO A 131 9.02 9.53 -9.43
CA PRO A 131 9.80 10.59 -8.81
C PRO A 131 9.43 11.96 -9.41
N TYR A 132 9.57 13.00 -8.59
CA TYR A 132 9.44 14.44 -8.94
C TYR A 132 8.02 14.93 -9.23
N MET A 133 7.11 14.08 -9.70
CA MET A 133 5.67 14.37 -9.73
C MET A 133 4.96 13.99 -8.43
N SER A 134 5.61 13.19 -7.60
CA SER A 134 5.17 12.80 -6.28
C SER A 134 6.35 12.83 -5.32
N ARG A 135 6.06 13.16 -4.06
CA ARG A 135 7.03 13.09 -2.95
C ARG A 135 7.13 11.68 -2.35
N VAL A 136 6.26 10.74 -2.73
CA VAL A 136 6.28 9.34 -2.26
C VAL A 136 7.66 8.67 -2.43
N PRO A 137 8.41 8.86 -3.53
CA PRO A 137 9.77 8.32 -3.63
C PRO A 137 10.76 8.86 -2.60
N VAL A 138 10.55 10.08 -2.07
CA VAL A 138 11.33 10.59 -0.93
C VAL A 138 10.99 9.81 0.33
N TYR A 139 9.70 9.59 0.60
CA TYR A 139 9.23 8.79 1.74
C TYR A 139 9.72 7.35 1.68
N MET A 140 9.75 6.77 0.48
CA MET A 140 10.35 5.47 0.21
C MET A 140 11.83 5.45 0.64
N LEU A 141 12.63 6.45 0.25
CA LEU A 141 14.04 6.52 0.67
C LEU A 141 14.17 6.65 2.18
N ARG A 142 13.35 7.48 2.83
CA ARG A 142 13.38 7.65 4.29
C ARG A 142 12.99 6.37 5.02
N PHE A 143 11.96 5.66 4.55
CA PHE A 143 11.59 4.35 5.05
C PHE A 143 12.73 3.35 4.91
N LEU A 144 13.29 3.17 3.70
CA LEU A 144 14.35 2.18 3.47
C LEU A 144 15.63 2.51 4.25
N ASN A 145 15.93 3.80 4.46
CA ASN A 145 17.01 4.21 5.36
C ASN A 145 16.73 3.79 6.82
N GLY A 146 15.50 3.99 7.30
CA GLY A 146 15.07 3.50 8.61
C GLY A 146 15.16 1.97 8.72
N VAL A 147 14.83 1.24 7.66
CA VAL A 147 14.98 -0.22 7.57
C VAL A 147 16.45 -0.63 7.71
N HIS A 148 17.35 0.05 6.99
CA HIS A 148 18.79 -0.18 7.10
C HIS A 148 19.31 0.11 8.52
N HIS A 149 18.93 1.24 9.13
CA HIS A 149 19.31 1.60 10.50
C HIS A 149 18.75 0.63 11.57
N ALA A 150 17.64 -0.05 11.27
CA ALA A 150 17.08 -1.07 12.14
C ALA A 150 17.73 -2.46 11.95
N ASP A 151 18.88 -2.53 11.26
CA ASP A 151 19.61 -3.76 10.93
C ASP A 151 18.79 -4.78 10.12
N LEU A 152 17.91 -4.29 9.24
CA LEU A 152 17.12 -5.11 8.33
C LEU A 152 17.62 -4.94 6.88
N HIS A 153 17.35 -5.93 6.03
CA HIS A 153 17.59 -5.85 4.60
C HIS A 153 16.51 -4.99 3.93
N PRO A 154 16.86 -3.87 3.28
CA PRO A 154 15.91 -3.02 2.57
C PRO A 154 15.49 -3.64 1.23
N GLU A 155 14.21 -3.55 0.92
CA GLU A 155 13.67 -4.02 -0.37
C GLU A 155 12.81 -2.96 -1.06
N LEU A 156 12.96 -2.86 -2.37
CA LEU A 156 12.25 -1.90 -3.20
C LEU A 156 11.58 -2.63 -4.36
N TYR A 157 10.27 -2.46 -4.48
CA TYR A 157 9.48 -3.02 -5.56
C TYR A 157 8.92 -1.86 -6.37
N THR A 158 9.50 -1.56 -7.53
CA THR A 158 8.97 -0.51 -8.41
C THR A 158 7.93 -1.11 -9.37
N TYR A 159 6.74 -0.52 -9.36
CA TYR A 159 5.58 -0.95 -10.14
C TYR A 159 4.85 0.29 -10.68
N LEU A 160 4.02 0.14 -11.73
CA LEU A 160 3.38 1.27 -12.41
C LEU A 160 4.39 2.39 -12.74
N ASN A 161 4.12 3.63 -12.33
CA ASN A 161 4.98 4.78 -12.52
C ASN A 161 6.21 4.79 -11.62
N GLY A 162 6.26 3.95 -10.58
CA GLY A 162 7.42 3.81 -9.71
C GLY A 162 8.68 3.38 -10.46
N VAL A 163 8.54 2.69 -11.60
CA VAL A 163 9.68 2.27 -12.42
C VAL A 163 10.48 3.45 -12.96
N HIS A 164 9.93 4.67 -13.04
CA HIS A 164 10.73 5.84 -13.43
C HIS A 164 11.89 6.13 -12.45
N THR A 165 11.84 5.59 -11.23
CA THR A 165 12.92 5.67 -10.24
C THR A 165 14.22 5.06 -10.74
N LEU A 166 14.16 4.06 -11.63
CA LEU A 166 15.34 3.36 -12.12
C LEU A 166 16.08 4.13 -13.22
N HIS A 167 15.55 5.26 -13.71
CA HIS A 167 16.20 6.02 -14.77
C HIS A 167 17.60 6.53 -14.35
N ASP A 168 18.63 6.19 -15.11
CA ASP A 168 19.97 6.78 -14.97
C ASP A 168 20.02 8.19 -15.56
N GLY A 169 20.80 9.07 -14.95
CA GLY A 169 20.95 10.44 -15.40
C GLY A 169 19.87 11.41 -14.92
N GLN A 170 19.09 11.06 -13.90
CA GLN A 170 18.20 11.99 -13.20
C GLN A 170 18.98 13.25 -12.74
N ARG A 171 18.44 14.44 -13.07
CA ARG A 171 19.04 15.75 -12.75
C ARG A 171 17.99 16.76 -12.24
N PRO A 172 17.30 16.48 -11.12
CA PRO A 172 16.40 17.45 -10.52
C PRO A 172 17.18 18.68 -10.02
N SER A 173 16.60 19.87 -10.17
CA SER A 173 17.13 21.11 -9.59
C SER A 173 16.46 21.47 -8.27
N GLU A 174 15.18 21.16 -8.12
CA GLU A 174 14.34 21.55 -6.98
C GLU A 174 14.12 20.41 -5.97
N PHE A 175 14.51 19.18 -6.32
CA PHE A 175 14.19 17.98 -5.55
C PHE A 175 15.43 17.14 -5.26
N GLU A 176 15.36 16.34 -4.20
CA GLU A 176 16.36 15.30 -3.90
C GLU A 176 16.46 14.31 -5.06
N ASN A 177 17.68 13.96 -5.46
CA ASN A 177 17.91 13.02 -6.54
C ASN A 177 17.62 11.58 -6.08
N ILE A 178 16.46 11.06 -6.48
CA ILE A 178 15.97 9.76 -6.03
C ILE A 178 16.87 8.61 -6.50
N GLY A 179 17.28 8.61 -7.77
CA GLY A 179 18.20 7.60 -8.30
C GLY A 179 19.50 7.52 -7.50
N ARG A 180 20.12 8.68 -7.20
CA ARG A 180 21.33 8.74 -6.34
C ARG A 180 21.07 8.25 -4.92
N GLY A 181 19.90 8.55 -4.35
CA GLY A 181 19.49 8.05 -3.04
C GLY A 181 19.40 6.53 -3.00
N VAL A 182 18.80 5.91 -4.02
CA VAL A 182 18.72 4.45 -4.15
C VAL A 182 20.11 3.83 -4.27
N THR A 183 20.96 4.36 -5.16
CA THR A 183 22.33 3.86 -5.34
C THR A 183 23.17 3.99 -4.07
N ALA A 184 23.06 5.11 -3.36
CA ALA A 184 23.76 5.31 -2.08
C ALA A 184 23.30 4.28 -1.04
N LEU A 185 21.99 4.07 -0.89
CA LEU A 185 21.45 3.12 0.07
C LEU A 185 21.83 1.67 -0.26
N ALA A 186 21.82 1.28 -1.53
CA ALA A 186 22.28 -0.05 -1.95
C ALA A 186 23.74 -0.30 -1.57
N ARG A 187 24.61 0.70 -1.80
CA ARG A 187 26.03 0.64 -1.43
C ARG A 187 26.21 0.52 0.08
N ASP A 188 25.50 1.34 0.86
CA ASP A 188 25.63 1.36 2.32
C ASP A 188 25.10 0.05 2.94
N ALA A 189 24.02 -0.49 2.35
CA ALA A 189 23.49 -1.82 2.66
C ALA A 189 24.51 -2.94 2.40
N ALA A 190 25.17 -2.93 1.24
CA ALA A 190 26.21 -3.90 0.89
C ALA A 190 27.44 -3.80 1.81
N LEU A 191 27.91 -2.59 2.13
CA LEU A 191 29.03 -2.36 3.06
C LEU A 191 28.74 -2.90 4.47
N SER A 192 27.48 -2.97 4.85
CA SER A 192 27.03 -3.51 6.14
C SER A 192 26.66 -4.99 6.10
N GLY A 193 26.90 -5.69 4.97
CA GLY A 193 26.52 -7.09 4.78
C GLY A 193 25.00 -7.34 4.76
N ARG A 194 24.21 -6.30 4.47
CA ARG A 194 22.74 -6.32 4.43
C ARG A 194 22.25 -6.06 3.03
N ASP A 195 22.68 -6.88 2.06
CA ASP A 195 22.39 -6.67 0.64
C ASP A 195 20.92 -6.32 0.38
N SER A 196 20.73 -5.24 -0.38
CA SER A 196 19.43 -4.74 -0.80
C SER A 196 18.84 -5.63 -1.88
N TRP A 197 17.51 -5.79 -1.87
CA TRP A 197 16.78 -6.43 -2.97
C TRP A 197 15.89 -5.41 -3.67
N TYR A 198 16.36 -4.83 -4.77
CA TYR A 198 15.62 -3.80 -5.51
C TYR A 198 15.25 -4.32 -6.89
N ALA A 199 13.96 -4.22 -7.23
CA ALA A 199 13.44 -4.72 -8.49
C ALA A 199 12.43 -3.77 -9.13
N ALA A 200 12.38 -3.81 -10.47
CA ALA A 200 11.36 -3.16 -11.27
C ALA A 200 10.54 -4.17 -12.05
N CYS A 201 9.22 -4.02 -12.04
CA CYS A 201 8.33 -4.86 -12.82
C CYS A 201 8.64 -4.73 -14.32
N SER A 202 9.02 -5.83 -14.96
CA SER A 202 9.41 -5.85 -16.37
C SER A 202 8.32 -5.33 -17.30
N ARG A 203 7.04 -5.68 -17.07
CA ARG A 203 5.92 -5.16 -17.87
C ARG A 203 5.83 -3.64 -17.81
N CYS A 204 5.91 -3.06 -16.60
CA CYS A 204 5.83 -1.61 -16.42
C CYS A 204 7.08 -0.91 -16.96
N ALA A 205 8.27 -1.50 -16.78
CA ALA A 205 9.53 -1.00 -17.31
C ALA A 205 9.56 -1.00 -18.85
N THR A 206 9.09 -2.08 -19.50
CA THR A 206 8.93 -2.14 -20.96
C THR A 206 7.98 -1.05 -21.46
N ALA A 207 6.81 -0.91 -20.83
CA ALA A 207 5.81 0.08 -21.24
C ALA A 207 6.32 1.52 -21.14
N ARG A 208 7.29 1.79 -20.26
CA ARG A 208 7.92 3.12 -20.07
C ARG A 208 9.28 3.27 -20.74
N GLY A 209 9.70 2.27 -21.53
CA GLY A 209 10.90 2.34 -22.36
C GLY A 209 12.21 2.00 -21.64
N TYR A 210 12.17 1.42 -20.45
CA TYR A 210 13.38 1.03 -19.71
C TYR A 210 13.87 -0.40 -20.00
N TYR A 211 13.04 -1.20 -20.66
CA TYR A 211 13.39 -2.55 -21.10
C TYR A 211 13.07 -2.67 -22.58
N GLN A 212 14.10 -2.66 -23.43
CA GLN A 212 13.97 -2.50 -24.87
C GLN A 212 14.65 -3.64 -25.63
N MET A 213 14.09 -4.01 -26.77
CA MET A 213 14.71 -4.99 -27.67
C MET A 213 16.02 -4.44 -28.22
N ASN A 214 17.13 -5.08 -27.92
CA ASN A 214 18.42 -4.77 -28.52
C ASN A 214 18.46 -5.39 -29.92
N ALA A 215 18.57 -4.56 -30.96
CA ALA A 215 18.57 -5.01 -32.35
C ALA A 215 19.77 -5.90 -32.70
N GLY A 216 20.89 -5.79 -31.96
CA GLY A 216 22.09 -6.60 -32.18
C GLY A 216 22.02 -7.98 -31.53
N THR A 217 21.34 -8.11 -30.38
CA THR A 217 21.24 -9.38 -29.64
C THR A 217 19.92 -10.10 -29.87
N GLY A 218 18.85 -9.38 -30.26
CA GLY A 218 17.50 -9.92 -30.38
C GLY A 218 16.83 -10.19 -29.05
N PHE A 219 17.42 -9.72 -27.94
CA PHE A 219 16.87 -9.85 -26.59
C PHE A 219 16.47 -8.49 -26.03
N CYS A 220 15.48 -8.47 -25.13
CA CYS A 220 15.18 -7.27 -24.37
C CYS A 220 16.24 -7.05 -23.29
N GLU A 221 16.76 -5.83 -23.20
CA GLU A 221 17.82 -5.45 -22.28
C GLU A 221 17.45 -4.13 -21.55
N PRO A 222 17.94 -3.93 -20.31
CA PRO A 222 17.77 -2.65 -19.62
C PRO A 222 18.41 -1.49 -20.40
N SER A 223 17.72 -0.35 -20.45
CA SER A 223 18.19 0.86 -21.14
C SER A 223 18.05 2.09 -20.25
N SER A 224 19.13 2.89 -20.15
CA SER A 224 19.16 4.10 -19.31
C SER A 224 18.72 3.84 -17.86
N CYS A 225 19.19 2.73 -17.29
CA CYS A 225 18.83 2.24 -15.96
C CYS A 225 20.01 2.34 -15.00
N ILE A 226 19.77 2.73 -13.74
CA ILE A 226 20.74 2.53 -12.66
C ILE A 226 20.95 1.03 -12.43
N GLN A 227 22.15 0.63 -12.00
CA GLN A 227 22.52 -0.79 -11.91
C GLN A 227 21.89 -1.49 -10.70
N GLU A 228 21.53 -0.73 -9.67
CA GLU A 228 21.07 -1.28 -8.39
C GLU A 228 19.64 -1.81 -8.43
N ILE A 229 18.82 -1.42 -9.42
CA ILE A 229 17.44 -1.90 -9.56
C ILE A 229 17.37 -2.89 -10.73
N GLU A 230 17.16 -4.16 -10.43
CA GLU A 230 17.03 -5.20 -11.46
C GLU A 230 15.63 -5.24 -12.07
N ILE A 231 15.52 -5.29 -13.39
CA ILE A 231 14.24 -5.48 -14.07
C ILE A 231 13.83 -6.96 -14.00
N ARG A 232 12.71 -7.26 -13.36
CA ARG A 232 12.24 -8.63 -13.07
C ARG A 232 10.77 -8.84 -13.44
N PRO A 233 10.37 -10.07 -13.85
CA PRO A 233 8.95 -10.42 -13.99
C PRO A 233 8.18 -10.20 -12.69
N LEU A 234 6.91 -9.81 -12.79
CA LEU A 234 6.05 -9.56 -11.61
C LEU A 234 5.98 -10.79 -10.67
N LYS A 235 5.99 -12.01 -11.23
CA LYS A 235 6.08 -13.27 -10.46
C LYS A 235 7.25 -13.30 -9.46
N GLN A 236 8.44 -12.79 -9.84
CA GLN A 236 9.59 -12.78 -8.93
C GLN A 236 9.43 -11.75 -7.81
N ILE A 237 8.78 -10.62 -8.08
CA ILE A 237 8.42 -9.64 -7.06
C ILE A 237 7.38 -10.24 -6.10
N LEU A 238 6.35 -10.89 -6.62
CA LEU A 238 5.29 -11.53 -5.82
C LEU A 238 5.81 -12.71 -4.99
N ALA A 239 6.83 -13.42 -5.43
CA ALA A 239 7.50 -14.42 -4.60
C ALA A 239 8.01 -13.84 -3.27
N ARG A 240 8.41 -12.55 -3.25
CA ARG A 240 8.76 -11.85 -2.00
C ARG A 240 7.53 -11.51 -1.17
N PHE A 241 6.41 -11.18 -1.81
CA PHE A 241 5.15 -10.94 -1.10
C PHE A 241 4.65 -12.21 -0.40
N SER A 242 5.01 -13.41 -0.88
CA SER A 242 4.66 -14.64 -0.17
C SER A 242 5.48 -14.90 1.11
N GLU A 243 6.60 -14.19 1.31
CA GLU A 243 7.45 -14.32 2.50
C GLU A 243 6.86 -13.55 3.70
N ASN A 244 7.35 -13.83 4.92
CA ASN A 244 6.82 -13.25 6.17
C ASN A 244 7.60 -12.00 6.62
N HIS A 245 7.33 -10.86 5.99
CA HIS A 245 7.94 -9.57 6.33
C HIS A 245 7.04 -8.37 6.00
N PRO A 246 7.24 -7.20 6.62
CA PRO A 246 6.45 -6.01 6.30
C PRO A 246 6.74 -5.53 4.87
N ILE A 247 5.67 -5.24 4.13
CA ILE A 247 5.73 -4.56 2.84
C ILE A 247 4.75 -3.39 2.91
N LEU A 248 5.25 -2.17 2.75
CA LEU A 248 4.44 -0.94 2.72
C LEU A 248 4.29 -0.41 1.29
N SER A 249 3.39 0.55 1.13
CA SER A 249 3.29 1.41 -0.05
C SER A 249 2.90 2.82 0.39
N HIS A 250 2.67 3.72 -0.56
CA HIS A 250 2.16 5.07 -0.35
C HIS A 250 0.88 5.13 0.51
N ALA A 251 -0.03 4.18 0.32
CA ALA A 251 -1.13 3.89 1.21
C ALA A 251 -1.19 2.38 1.43
N ALA A 252 -0.97 1.94 2.67
CA ALA A 252 -0.92 0.52 3.02
C ALA A 252 -1.23 0.26 4.50
N GLY A 253 -1.58 -0.98 4.80
CA GLY A 253 -1.75 -1.48 6.16
C GLY A 253 -1.25 -2.91 6.33
N SER A 254 -0.92 -3.30 7.55
CA SER A 254 -0.63 -4.68 7.91
C SER A 254 -1.28 -5.05 9.23
N ILE A 255 -1.84 -6.27 9.30
CA ILE A 255 -2.40 -6.86 10.52
C ILE A 255 -1.67 -8.17 10.77
N VAL A 256 -1.03 -8.31 11.93
CA VAL A 256 -0.11 -9.42 12.23
C VAL A 256 -0.37 -9.98 13.62
N LEU A 257 -0.47 -11.30 13.73
CA LEU A 257 -0.46 -12.00 15.01
C LEU A 257 0.98 -12.05 15.56
N ARG A 258 1.21 -11.38 16.69
CA ARG A 258 2.51 -11.33 17.36
C ARG A 258 2.82 -12.69 17.99
N GLY A 259 4.04 -13.18 17.78
CA GLY A 259 4.62 -14.27 18.55
C GLY A 259 4.57 -15.65 17.88
N GLU A 260 3.87 -15.83 16.76
CA GLU A 260 3.99 -17.05 15.96
C GLU A 260 5.06 -16.88 14.87
N PRO A 261 6.15 -17.67 14.89
CA PRO A 261 7.11 -17.68 13.80
C PRO A 261 6.44 -18.17 12.52
N GLY A 262 6.63 -17.39 11.45
CA GLY A 262 5.96 -17.55 10.17
C GLY A 262 5.92 -18.98 9.63
N GLY A 263 4.76 -19.34 9.07
CA GLY A 263 4.56 -20.60 8.36
C GLY A 263 3.46 -20.57 7.29
N ARG A 264 2.66 -19.49 7.24
CA ARG A 264 1.56 -19.35 6.27
C ARG A 264 1.79 -18.11 5.41
N VAL A 265 1.48 -18.23 4.11
CA VAL A 265 1.55 -17.14 3.14
C VAL A 265 0.61 -16.01 3.58
N PRO A 266 1.08 -14.76 3.72
CA PRO A 266 0.23 -13.64 4.11
C PRO A 266 -0.92 -13.42 3.11
N HIS A 267 -2.10 -13.09 3.62
CA HIS A 267 -3.24 -12.70 2.82
C HIS A 267 -3.01 -11.30 2.22
N LEU A 268 -3.28 -11.13 0.94
CA LEU A 268 -3.19 -9.84 0.25
C LEU A 268 -4.59 -9.25 0.02
N LEU A 269 -4.89 -8.12 0.65
CA LEU A 269 -6.07 -7.31 0.40
C LEU A 269 -5.69 -6.12 -0.49
N VAL A 270 -6.19 -6.12 -1.73
CA VAL A 270 -5.99 -5.03 -2.69
C VAL A 270 -7.26 -4.19 -2.73
N CYS A 271 -7.18 -2.98 -2.19
CA CYS A 271 -8.27 -2.01 -2.18
C CYS A 271 -8.21 -1.17 -3.45
N ILE A 272 -9.17 -1.34 -4.35
CA ILE A 272 -9.36 -0.48 -5.51
C ILE A 272 -10.18 0.71 -5.05
N THR A 273 -9.55 1.89 -5.01
CA THR A 273 -10.11 3.16 -4.53
C THR A 273 -10.25 4.21 -5.62
N ASN A 274 -9.52 4.06 -6.72
CA ASN A 274 -9.53 5.00 -7.84
C ASN A 274 -10.57 4.65 -8.91
N LEU A 275 -11.07 5.70 -9.58
CA LEU A 275 -11.95 5.60 -10.75
C LEU A 275 -11.31 4.73 -11.86
N PRO A 276 -12.11 3.92 -12.58
CA PRO A 276 -11.63 3.14 -13.70
C PRO A 276 -11.22 4.03 -14.90
N TYR A 277 -10.33 3.53 -15.76
CA TYR A 277 -9.93 4.09 -17.06
C TYR A 277 -9.17 5.43 -17.09
N TYR A 278 -9.29 6.29 -16.07
CA TYR A 278 -8.57 7.58 -16.05
C TYR A 278 -7.06 7.42 -15.86
N THR A 279 -6.65 6.42 -15.08
CA THR A 279 -5.24 6.12 -14.78
C THR A 279 -5.00 4.61 -14.77
N GLU A 280 -3.72 4.20 -14.74
CA GLU A 280 -3.34 2.78 -14.64
C GLU A 280 -3.59 2.18 -13.24
N TRP A 281 -4.05 2.97 -12.27
CA TRP A 281 -4.17 2.54 -10.88
C TRP A 281 -5.10 1.34 -10.68
N THR A 282 -6.34 1.42 -11.16
CA THR A 282 -7.31 0.30 -11.10
C THR A 282 -6.79 -0.95 -11.81
N PHE A 283 -6.30 -0.81 -13.05
CA PHE A 283 -5.72 -1.93 -13.81
C PHE A 283 -4.49 -2.52 -13.13
N GLY A 284 -3.67 -1.66 -12.53
CA GLY A 284 -2.46 -2.00 -11.81
C GLY A 284 -2.76 -2.85 -10.58
N GLY A 285 -3.71 -2.40 -9.75
CA GLY A 285 -4.16 -3.12 -8.57
C GLY A 285 -4.76 -4.47 -8.92
N LEU A 286 -5.68 -4.52 -9.88
CA LEU A 286 -6.30 -5.76 -10.33
C LEU A 286 -5.26 -6.74 -10.93
N SER A 287 -4.34 -6.26 -11.78
CA SER A 287 -3.26 -7.09 -12.33
C SER A 287 -2.38 -7.68 -11.24
N LEU A 288 -2.02 -6.89 -10.23
CA LEU A 288 -1.16 -7.31 -9.13
C LEU A 288 -1.87 -8.36 -8.27
N ALA A 289 -3.15 -8.15 -7.96
CA ALA A 289 -3.97 -9.08 -7.19
C ALA A 289 -4.17 -10.42 -7.91
N ILE A 290 -4.56 -10.40 -9.20
CA ILE A 290 -4.73 -11.61 -10.00
C ILE A 290 -3.41 -12.39 -10.08
N ALA A 291 -2.31 -11.69 -10.36
CA ALA A 291 -0.99 -12.34 -10.42
C ALA A 291 -0.58 -12.93 -9.07
N ALA A 292 -0.87 -12.26 -7.94
CA ALA A 292 -0.62 -12.79 -6.60
C ALA A 292 -1.41 -14.08 -6.34
N ALA A 293 -2.71 -14.08 -6.69
CA ALA A 293 -3.58 -15.25 -6.53
C ALA A 293 -3.12 -16.45 -7.38
N MET A 294 -2.70 -16.20 -8.63
CA MET A 294 -2.15 -17.22 -9.52
C MET A 294 -0.83 -17.83 -9.00
N GLU A 295 -0.06 -17.06 -8.22
CA GLU A 295 1.16 -17.52 -7.54
C GLU A 295 0.89 -18.18 -6.17
N GLY A 296 -0.38 -18.45 -5.84
CA GLY A 296 -0.76 -19.19 -4.65
C GLY A 296 -1.03 -18.34 -3.40
N MET A 297 -1.01 -17.00 -3.52
CA MET A 297 -1.32 -16.12 -2.39
C MET A 297 -2.83 -15.98 -2.19
N PRO A 298 -3.37 -16.19 -0.97
CA PRO A 298 -4.75 -15.81 -0.66
C PRO A 298 -4.93 -14.32 -0.91
N THR A 299 -5.81 -13.95 -1.83
CA THR A 299 -5.96 -12.58 -2.30
C THR A 299 -7.42 -12.17 -2.34
N THR A 300 -7.71 -10.96 -1.84
CA THR A 300 -9.03 -10.34 -1.95
C THR A 300 -8.90 -9.00 -2.64
N ILE A 301 -9.69 -8.78 -3.68
CA ILE A 301 -9.88 -7.49 -4.32
C ILE A 301 -11.13 -6.88 -3.69
N LEU A 302 -10.97 -5.69 -3.12
CA LEU A 302 -12.07 -4.90 -2.55
C LEU A 302 -12.25 -3.63 -3.38
N PHE A 303 -13.38 -3.49 -4.06
CA PHE A 303 -13.80 -2.23 -4.65
C PHE A 303 -14.46 -1.37 -3.56
N ILE A 304 -13.87 -0.20 -3.27
CA ILE A 304 -14.31 0.71 -2.19
C ILE A 304 -14.02 2.15 -2.60
N GLU A 305 -14.63 3.15 -1.95
CA GLU A 305 -14.48 4.55 -2.36
C GLU A 305 -14.85 4.71 -3.85
N ASP A 306 -14.11 5.49 -4.65
CA ASP A 306 -14.44 5.67 -6.06
C ASP A 306 -14.16 4.42 -6.92
N GLY A 307 -13.48 3.42 -6.36
CA GLY A 307 -13.26 2.15 -7.06
C GLY A 307 -14.54 1.39 -7.36
N VAL A 308 -15.63 1.66 -6.64
CA VAL A 308 -16.94 1.01 -6.92
C VAL A 308 -17.50 1.34 -8.30
N TYR A 309 -17.08 2.47 -8.90
CA TYR A 309 -17.47 2.82 -10.28
C TYR A 309 -16.93 1.83 -11.32
N ALA A 310 -15.89 1.05 -10.99
CA ALA A 310 -15.41 -0.03 -11.86
C ALA A 310 -16.45 -1.15 -12.08
N LEU A 311 -17.46 -1.25 -11.21
CA LEU A 311 -18.48 -2.30 -11.24
C LEU A 311 -19.85 -1.81 -11.74
N HIS A 312 -20.00 -0.51 -11.94
CA HIS A 312 -21.28 0.09 -12.30
C HIS A 312 -21.48 0.19 -13.82
N GLY A 313 -22.73 0.00 -14.25
CA GLY A 313 -23.15 0.14 -15.65
C GLY A 313 -22.56 -0.92 -16.57
N THR A 314 -22.77 -0.73 -17.87
CA THR A 314 -22.12 -1.53 -18.93
C THR A 314 -20.97 -0.73 -19.50
N GLN A 315 -19.75 -1.22 -19.31
CA GLN A 315 -18.55 -0.55 -19.80
C GLN A 315 -18.27 -0.97 -21.24
N GLU A 316 -18.14 0.01 -22.14
CA GLU A 316 -17.77 -0.22 -23.54
C GLU A 316 -16.44 0.48 -23.83
N VAL A 317 -15.40 -0.32 -24.13
CA VAL A 317 -14.12 0.20 -24.58
C VAL A 317 -14.10 0.24 -26.11
N PRO A 318 -13.88 1.40 -26.75
CA PRO A 318 -13.81 1.50 -28.20
C PRO A 318 -12.73 0.57 -28.78
N LYS A 319 -13.00 -0.10 -29.91
CA LYS A 319 -12.07 -1.07 -30.52
C LYS A 319 -10.66 -0.53 -30.85
N HIS A 320 -10.54 0.78 -31.01
CA HIS A 320 -9.26 1.44 -31.29
C HIS A 320 -8.47 1.76 -30.02
N ASP A 321 -9.13 1.78 -28.86
CA ASP A 321 -8.50 1.96 -27.57
C ASP A 321 -7.87 0.63 -27.17
N LYS A 322 -6.55 0.65 -26.95
CA LYS A 322 -5.78 -0.52 -26.51
C LYS A 322 -5.90 -0.75 -25.00
N VAL A 323 -7.08 -0.49 -24.45
CA VAL A 323 -7.38 -0.62 -23.01
C VAL A 323 -8.22 -1.86 -22.81
N PHE A 324 -7.96 -2.61 -21.73
CA PHE A 324 -8.78 -3.78 -21.39
C PHE A 324 -10.09 -3.32 -20.77
N ASN A 325 -11.19 -4.02 -21.04
CA ASN A 325 -12.41 -3.81 -20.29
C ASN A 325 -12.25 -4.42 -18.88
N ILE A 326 -12.46 -3.62 -17.84
CA ILE A 326 -12.30 -4.05 -16.45
C ILE A 326 -13.34 -5.12 -16.07
N GLN A 327 -14.59 -4.96 -16.51
CA GLN A 327 -15.67 -5.91 -16.22
C GLN A 327 -15.40 -7.27 -16.88
N GLU A 328 -14.92 -7.27 -18.13
CA GLU A 328 -14.48 -8.50 -18.80
C GLU A 328 -13.31 -9.16 -18.05
N MET A 329 -12.33 -8.37 -17.60
CA MET A 329 -11.19 -8.89 -16.84
C MET A 329 -11.63 -9.55 -15.53
N ILE A 330 -12.60 -8.95 -14.82
CA ILE A 330 -13.19 -9.53 -13.62
C ILE A 330 -13.86 -10.86 -13.99
N ALA A 331 -14.76 -10.86 -14.98
CA ALA A 331 -15.54 -12.03 -15.38
C ALA A 331 -14.67 -13.25 -15.73
N VAL A 332 -13.56 -13.06 -16.45
CA VAL A 332 -12.65 -14.14 -16.86
C VAL A 332 -11.68 -14.62 -15.79
N THR A 333 -11.67 -14.00 -14.61
CA THR A 333 -10.75 -14.38 -13.51
C THR A 333 -11.49 -14.81 -12.24
N THR A 334 -12.79 -15.05 -12.34
CA THR A 334 -13.66 -15.49 -11.24
C THR A 334 -13.38 -16.91 -10.77
N ASP A 335 -12.76 -17.73 -11.62
CA ASP A 335 -12.40 -19.13 -11.36
C ASP A 335 -10.98 -19.29 -10.78
N VAL A 336 -10.24 -18.20 -10.57
CA VAL A 336 -8.92 -18.23 -9.95
C VAL A 336 -9.03 -18.63 -8.48
N THR A 337 -8.52 -19.81 -8.12
CA THR A 337 -8.75 -20.49 -6.83
C THR A 337 -8.48 -19.64 -5.57
N ASN A 338 -7.46 -18.79 -5.59
CA ASN A 338 -7.07 -17.98 -4.43
C ASN A 338 -7.55 -16.53 -4.49
N LEU A 339 -8.46 -16.21 -5.41
CA LEU A 339 -8.93 -14.85 -5.64
C LEU A 339 -10.38 -14.70 -5.20
N ARG A 340 -10.65 -13.66 -4.41
CA ARG A 340 -12.00 -13.25 -4.02
C ARG A 340 -12.26 -11.82 -4.46
N TYR A 341 -13.43 -11.58 -5.05
CA TYR A 341 -13.91 -10.24 -5.39
C TYR A 341 -14.98 -9.77 -4.39
N CYS A 342 -14.81 -8.56 -3.86
CA CYS A 342 -15.74 -7.91 -2.95
C CYS A 342 -15.97 -6.46 -3.33
N VAL A 343 -17.13 -5.92 -2.98
CA VAL A 343 -17.45 -4.49 -3.12
C VAL A 343 -18.07 -3.95 -1.84
N HIS A 344 -17.65 -2.77 -1.44
CA HIS A 344 -18.15 -2.11 -0.25
C HIS A 344 -19.56 -1.53 -0.50
N GLY A 345 -20.57 -2.13 0.12
CA GLY A 345 -21.97 -1.74 0.01
C GLY A 345 -22.23 -0.28 0.38
N PRO A 346 -21.72 0.23 1.53
CA PRO A 346 -21.86 1.64 1.88
C PRO A 346 -21.28 2.60 0.83
N SER A 347 -20.16 2.26 0.17
CA SER A 347 -19.59 3.08 -0.91
C SER A 347 -20.47 3.12 -2.17
N LEU A 348 -21.19 2.02 -2.48
CA LEU A 348 -22.24 2.01 -3.53
C LEU A 348 -23.43 2.89 -3.14
N ALA A 349 -23.90 2.76 -1.89
CA ALA A 349 -25.04 3.49 -1.36
C ALA A 349 -24.79 5.01 -1.34
N ASP A 350 -23.61 5.44 -0.90
CA ASP A 350 -23.20 6.85 -0.87
C ASP A 350 -23.23 7.50 -2.26
N ARG A 351 -23.01 6.71 -3.31
CA ARG A 351 -23.03 7.15 -4.72
C ARG A 351 -24.38 6.93 -5.40
N GLY A 352 -25.32 6.22 -4.77
CA GLY A 352 -26.63 5.89 -5.34
C GLY A 352 -26.54 4.95 -6.55
N ILE A 353 -25.53 4.08 -6.59
CA ILE A 353 -25.29 3.16 -7.71
C ILE A 353 -25.43 1.69 -7.28
N GLN A 354 -25.48 0.79 -8.25
CA GLN A 354 -25.53 -0.66 -8.06
C GLN A 354 -24.50 -1.35 -8.95
N ILE A 355 -24.11 -2.57 -8.58
CA ILE A 355 -23.26 -3.46 -9.38
C ILE A 355 -24.02 -3.83 -10.67
N SER A 356 -23.30 -3.93 -11.79
CA SER A 356 -23.84 -4.49 -13.03
C SER A 356 -24.34 -5.94 -12.81
N GLU A 357 -25.48 -6.30 -13.39
CA GLU A 357 -26.07 -7.65 -13.27
C GLU A 357 -25.10 -8.76 -13.72
N GLU A 358 -24.27 -8.46 -14.71
CA GLU A 358 -23.25 -9.36 -15.25
C GLU A 358 -22.12 -9.67 -14.26
N LEU A 359 -22.00 -8.87 -13.20
CA LEU A 359 -20.98 -9.00 -12.15
C LEU A 359 -21.56 -9.51 -10.82
N SER A 360 -22.67 -10.25 -10.87
CA SER A 360 -23.35 -10.83 -9.68
C SER A 360 -22.46 -11.74 -8.82
N MET A 361 -21.29 -12.16 -9.32
CA MET A 361 -20.32 -12.93 -8.54
C MET A 361 -19.48 -12.08 -7.57
N VAL A 362 -19.46 -10.74 -7.73
CA VAL A 362 -18.77 -9.84 -6.81
C VAL A 362 -19.62 -9.68 -5.55
N GLY A 363 -19.11 -10.16 -4.42
CA GLY A 363 -19.86 -10.13 -3.16
C GLY A 363 -19.90 -8.75 -2.54
N GLU A 364 -21.10 -8.21 -2.30
CA GLU A 364 -21.27 -7.00 -1.49
C GLU A 364 -20.89 -7.29 -0.03
N VAL A 365 -20.16 -6.36 0.59
CA VAL A 365 -19.68 -6.45 1.98
C VAL A 365 -19.97 -5.16 2.72
N ALA A 366 -20.39 -5.28 3.99
CA ALA A 366 -20.53 -4.17 4.93
C ALA A 366 -19.26 -4.01 5.79
N ASP A 367 -19.24 -3.00 6.67
CA ASP A 367 -18.13 -2.75 7.58
C ASP A 367 -17.83 -3.95 8.50
N GLU A 368 -18.86 -4.70 8.91
CA GLU A 368 -18.71 -5.91 9.73
C GLU A 368 -18.04 -7.05 8.96
N ASP A 369 -18.34 -7.19 7.67
CA ASP A 369 -17.69 -8.18 6.81
C ASP A 369 -16.23 -7.81 6.54
N LEU A 370 -15.95 -6.52 6.36
CA LEU A 370 -14.59 -6.02 6.27
C LEU A 370 -13.80 -6.25 7.56
N ALA A 371 -14.43 -6.09 8.74
CA ALA A 371 -13.83 -6.45 10.01
C ALA A 371 -13.43 -7.93 10.08
N ARG A 372 -14.30 -8.82 9.61
CA ARG A 372 -14.00 -10.28 9.51
C ARG A 372 -12.87 -10.56 8.52
N ILE A 373 -12.83 -9.89 7.38
CA ILE A 373 -11.74 -10.03 6.40
C ILE A 373 -10.41 -9.58 6.99
N MET A 374 -10.40 -8.45 7.70
CA MET A 374 -9.19 -7.81 8.22
C MET A 374 -8.64 -8.49 9.48
N TYR A 375 -9.50 -8.88 10.42
CA TYR A 375 -9.09 -9.37 11.74
C TYR A 375 -9.39 -10.86 11.98
N GLY A 376 -10.30 -11.46 11.21
CA GLY A 376 -10.70 -12.86 11.36
C GLY A 376 -11.34 -13.18 12.72
N THR A 377 -11.88 -14.40 12.86
CA THR A 377 -12.38 -14.88 14.17
C THR A 377 -11.28 -15.49 15.03
N GLU A 378 -11.51 -15.72 16.33
CA GLU A 378 -10.59 -16.45 17.23
C GLU A 378 -10.37 -17.92 16.82
N GLU A 379 -11.37 -18.58 16.22
CA GLU A 379 -11.16 -19.93 15.66
C GLU A 379 -10.36 -19.88 14.36
N GLU A 380 -10.52 -18.80 13.60
CA GLU A 380 -9.70 -18.46 12.45
C GLU A 380 -8.38 -17.77 12.83
N SER A 381 -8.11 -17.48 14.11
CA SER A 381 -6.92 -16.72 14.56
C SER A 381 -5.64 -17.55 14.51
N SER A 382 -5.66 -18.63 13.72
CA SER A 382 -4.49 -19.26 13.11
C SER A 382 -4.13 -18.64 11.75
N LYS A 383 -4.81 -17.58 11.31
CA LYS A 383 -4.63 -16.92 10.00
C LYS A 383 -3.24 -16.30 9.85
N SER A 384 -2.77 -16.29 8.60
CA SER A 384 -1.56 -15.59 8.19
C SER A 384 -1.72 -14.09 8.35
N ALA A 385 -0.61 -13.36 8.41
CA ALA A 385 -0.63 -11.90 8.39
C ALA A 385 -1.45 -11.38 7.20
N LEU A 386 -2.15 -10.26 7.36
CA LEU A 386 -2.84 -9.57 6.27
C LEU A 386 -2.04 -8.35 5.85
N ARG A 387 -1.83 -8.19 4.54
CA ARG A 387 -1.29 -6.98 3.91
C ARG A 387 -2.39 -6.30 3.12
N MET A 388 -2.58 -5.02 3.37
CA MET A 388 -3.52 -4.18 2.65
C MET A 388 -2.76 -3.14 1.84
N ILE A 389 -3.11 -3.02 0.55
CA ILE A 389 -2.51 -2.04 -0.35
C ILE A 389 -3.63 -1.35 -1.13
N PHE A 390 -3.59 -0.02 -1.16
CA PHE A 390 -4.56 0.79 -1.89
C PHE A 390 -4.05 1.11 -3.29
N PHE A 391 -4.97 1.08 -4.25
CA PHE A 391 -4.74 1.44 -5.64
C PHE A 391 -5.77 2.45 -6.13
#